data_AF-A0A528V3X2-F1
#
_entry.id   AF-A0A528V3X2-F1
#
_cell.length_a   1.000
_cell.length_b   1.000
_cell.length_c   1.000
_cell.angle_alpha   90.00
_cell.angle_beta   90.00
_cell.angle_gamma   90.00
#
_symmetry.space_group_name_H-M   'P 1'
#
loop_
_entity.id
_entity.type
_entity.pdbx_description
1 polymer ?
#
loop_
_entity_poly.entity_id
_entity_poly.type
_entity_poly.pdbx_seq_one_letter_code
_entity_poly.pdbx_strand_id
1 'polypeptide(L)'
;ATGLDAWKARLVRLWPECEAFTRQLDSFDQLSLARYGHHTLKVPAGRRWAIIGDAAHSTSPQLGQGANMALLDAAALNYALIGTDRVDTALEVYVRAR
;
A
#
# COMPACT_ATOMS: atom_id res chain seq x y z
N ALA A 1 18.83 -21.79 0.92
CA ALA A 1 18.41 -20.99 2.09
C ALA A 1 18.92 -21.68 3.36
N THR A 2 19.29 -20.93 4.41
CA THR A 2 19.90 -21.47 5.65
C THR A 2 18.89 -22.07 6.67
N GLY A 3 17.60 -22.14 6.32
CA GLY A 3 16.58 -22.81 7.13
C GLY A 3 15.93 -21.95 8.23
N LEU A 4 14.91 -22.52 8.89
CA LEU A 4 14.09 -21.85 9.91
C LEU A 4 14.92 -21.43 11.14
N ASP A 5 15.79 -22.30 11.64
CA ASP A 5 16.56 -22.03 12.86
C ASP A 5 17.58 -20.89 12.67
N ALA A 6 18.22 -20.83 11.50
CA ALA A 6 19.11 -19.72 11.17
C ALA A 6 18.37 -18.39 11.08
N TRP A 7 17.12 -18.42 10.59
CA TRP A 7 16.24 -17.25 10.54
C TRP A 7 15.79 -16.83 11.96
N LYS A 8 15.36 -17.77 12.81
CA LYS A 8 15.01 -17.51 14.23
C LYS A 8 16.19 -16.89 14.98
N ALA A 9 17.38 -17.47 14.85
CA ALA A 9 18.59 -16.97 15.49
C ALA A 9 18.92 -15.53 15.05
N ARG A 10 18.65 -15.18 13.78
CA ARG A 10 18.82 -13.80 13.30
C ARG A 10 17.82 -12.84 13.93
N LEU A 11 16.55 -13.24 14.08
CA LEU A 11 15.54 -12.40 14.72
C LEU A 11 15.85 -12.14 16.19
N VAL A 12 16.20 -13.19 16.95
CA VAL A 12 16.54 -13.06 18.38
C VAL A 12 17.77 -12.17 18.58
N ARG A 13 18.74 -12.18 17.67
CA ARG A 13 19.87 -11.24 17.71
C ARG A 13 19.46 -9.77 17.49
N LEU A 14 18.42 -9.53 16.69
CA LEU A 14 17.92 -8.18 16.43
C LEU A 14 17.00 -7.69 17.55
N TRP A 15 16.21 -8.60 18.13
CA TRP A 15 15.22 -8.31 19.15
C TRP A 15 15.10 -9.49 20.14
N PRO A 16 15.90 -9.52 21.22
CA PRO A 16 15.95 -10.67 22.13
C PRO A 16 14.61 -11.04 22.76
N GLU A 17 13.77 -10.06 23.06
CA GLU A 17 12.44 -10.23 23.65
C GLU A 17 11.48 -11.02 22.73
N CYS A 18 11.78 -11.11 21.43
CA CYS A 18 10.97 -11.90 20.50
C CYS A 18 11.18 -13.42 20.63
N GLU A 19 12.16 -13.88 21.41
CA GLU A 19 12.54 -15.29 21.49
C GLU A 19 11.35 -16.18 21.91
N ALA A 20 10.56 -15.74 22.88
CA ALA A 20 9.37 -16.46 23.35
C ALA A 20 8.36 -16.74 22.22
N PHE A 21 8.27 -15.87 21.21
CA PHE A 21 7.41 -16.05 20.05
C PHE A 21 8.07 -16.91 18.97
N THR A 22 9.36 -16.68 18.68
CA THR A 22 10.07 -17.46 17.65
C THR A 22 10.22 -18.94 17.99
N ARG A 23 10.27 -19.30 19.28
CA ARG A 23 10.28 -20.71 19.73
C ARG A 23 8.99 -21.47 19.42
N GLN A 24 7.88 -20.77 19.16
CA GLN A 24 6.57 -21.39 18.86
C GLN A 24 6.41 -21.77 17.38
N LEU A 25 7.40 -21.43 16.54
CA LEU A 25 7.35 -21.67 15.09
C LEU A 25 8.12 -22.94 14.76
N ASP A 26 7.46 -23.94 14.19
CA ASP A 26 8.07 -25.21 13.74
C ASP A 26 8.23 -25.25 12.21
N SER A 27 7.47 -24.43 11.47
CA SER A 27 7.56 -24.27 10.02
C SER A 27 7.36 -22.81 9.59
N PHE A 28 7.88 -22.46 8.41
CA PHE A 28 7.51 -21.22 7.73
C PHE A 28 6.03 -21.18 7.32
N ASP A 29 5.35 -22.33 7.21
CA ASP A 29 3.93 -22.41 6.87
C ASP A 29 3.01 -21.84 7.96
N GLN A 30 3.52 -21.70 9.20
CA GLN A 30 2.83 -21.00 10.29
C GLN A 30 2.91 -19.47 10.16
N LEU A 31 3.68 -18.95 9.21
CA LEU A 31 3.83 -17.53 8.95
C LEU A 31 3.09 -17.11 7.69
N SER A 32 2.28 -16.06 7.81
CA SER A 32 1.70 -15.41 6.65
C SER A 32 2.76 -14.56 5.95
N LEU A 33 3.08 -14.92 4.71
CA LEU A 33 3.96 -14.10 3.87
C LEU A 33 3.27 -12.80 3.50
N ALA A 34 3.79 -11.68 3.99
CA ALA A 34 3.37 -10.37 3.56
C ALA A 34 4.39 -9.77 2.59
N ARG A 35 3.95 -9.46 1.37
CA ARG A 35 4.75 -8.72 0.37
C ARG A 35 4.11 -7.36 0.16
N TYR A 36 4.92 -6.32 0.21
CA TYR A 36 4.47 -4.94 0.06
C TYR A 36 5.17 -4.31 -1.15
N GLY A 37 4.38 -3.74 -2.05
CA GLY A 37 4.87 -2.77 -3.02
C GLY A 37 4.62 -1.37 -2.47
N HIS A 38 5.62 -0.50 -2.53
CA HIS A 38 5.40 0.92 -2.30
C HIS A 38 5.51 1.67 -3.62
N HIS A 39 4.39 2.24 -4.08
CA HIS A 39 4.40 3.05 -5.29
C HIS A 39 3.29 4.10 -5.28
N THR A 40 3.59 5.21 -5.95
CA THR A 40 2.64 6.26 -6.28
C THR A 40 2.70 6.50 -7.78
N LEU A 41 1.57 6.34 -8.47
CA LEU A 41 1.48 6.67 -9.89
C LEU A 41 1.65 8.18 -10.08
N LYS A 42 2.59 8.58 -10.94
CA LYS A 42 2.80 10.00 -11.30
C LYS A 42 1.59 10.60 -12.03
N VAL A 43 0.93 9.79 -12.86
CA VAL A 43 -0.27 10.18 -13.60
C VAL A 43 -1.31 9.07 -13.44
N PRO A 44 -2.26 9.19 -12.49
CA PRO A 44 -3.26 8.17 -12.17
C PRO A 44 -4.50 8.24 -13.07
N ALA A 45 -4.38 8.73 -14.30
CA ALA A 45 -5.50 8.90 -15.22
C ALA A 45 -5.07 8.73 -16.68
N GLY A 46 -6.04 8.39 -17.53
CA GLY A 46 -5.88 8.36 -18.97
C GLY A 46 -7.21 8.67 -19.65
N ARG A 47 -7.33 8.38 -20.95
CA ARG A 47 -8.54 8.73 -21.71
C ARG A 47 -9.76 8.02 -21.13
N ARG A 48 -10.60 8.77 -20.41
CA ARG A 48 -11.85 8.34 -19.78
C ARG A 48 -11.67 7.27 -18.68
N TRP A 49 -10.54 7.27 -17.98
CA TRP A 49 -10.35 6.44 -16.79
C TRP A 49 -9.47 7.13 -15.75
N ALA A 50 -9.70 6.79 -14.48
CA ALA A 50 -8.87 7.17 -13.34
C ALA A 50 -8.56 5.93 -12.50
N ILE A 51 -7.40 5.92 -11.85
CA ILE A 51 -7.00 4.90 -10.86
C ILE A 51 -6.96 5.60 -9.50
N ILE A 52 -7.58 5.00 -8.49
CA ILE A 52 -7.64 5.53 -7.13
C ILE A 52 -7.24 4.46 -6.11
N GLY A 53 -6.95 4.87 -4.87
CA GLY A 53 -6.64 3.95 -3.76
C GLY A 53 -5.33 3.22 -3.98
N ASP A 54 -5.21 2.00 -3.45
CA ASP A 54 -3.95 1.24 -3.45
C ASP A 54 -3.38 0.99 -4.86
N ALA A 55 -4.24 0.93 -5.88
CA ALA A 55 -3.79 0.81 -7.27
C ALA A 55 -3.01 2.06 -7.74
N ALA A 56 -3.37 3.24 -7.23
CA ALA A 56 -2.67 4.50 -7.48
C ALA A 56 -1.58 4.80 -6.45
N HIS A 57 -1.75 4.32 -5.22
CA HIS A 57 -0.98 4.62 -4.02
C HIS A 57 -0.81 3.38 -3.12
N SER A 58 0.02 2.42 -3.53
CA SER A 58 0.34 1.33 -2.61
C SER A 58 1.26 1.86 -1.51
N THR A 59 0.75 1.85 -0.28
CA THR A 59 1.49 2.24 0.92
C THR A 59 1.76 1.01 1.79
N SER A 60 2.83 1.05 2.58
CA SER A 60 3.03 0.02 3.59
C SER A 60 1.86 0.04 4.57
N PRO A 61 1.24 -1.11 4.90
CA PRO A 61 0.10 -1.15 5.82
C PRO A 61 0.49 -0.76 7.26
N GLN A 62 1.79 -0.68 7.56
CA GLN A 62 2.32 -0.28 8.86
C GLN A 62 1.81 1.08 9.34
N LEU A 63 1.50 2.01 8.43
CA LEU A 63 1.00 3.34 8.77
C LEU A 63 -0.55 3.43 8.73
N GLY A 64 -1.22 2.38 8.25
CA GLY A 64 -2.68 2.35 8.13
C GLY A 64 -3.28 3.42 7.20
N GLN A 65 -2.51 3.97 6.26
CA GLN A 65 -2.95 5.12 5.43
C GLN A 65 -3.62 4.74 4.11
N GLY A 66 -3.63 3.47 3.70
CA GLY A 66 -4.23 3.07 2.41
C GLY A 66 -5.69 3.54 2.27
N ALA A 67 -6.49 3.36 3.33
CA ALA A 67 -7.87 3.83 3.36
C ALA A 67 -7.98 5.37 3.26
N ASN A 68 -7.14 6.11 3.97
CA ASN A 68 -7.14 7.57 3.92
C ASN A 68 -6.75 8.08 2.52
N MET A 69 -5.72 7.49 1.92
CA MET A 69 -5.29 7.85 0.56
C MET A 69 -6.38 7.55 -0.47
N ALA A 70 -7.07 6.41 -0.34
CA ALA A 70 -8.21 6.08 -1.20
C ALA A 70 -9.37 7.08 -1.05
N LEU A 71 -9.66 7.54 0.17
CA LEU A 71 -10.68 8.56 0.42
C LEU A 71 -10.31 9.92 -0.18
N LEU A 72 -9.04 10.33 -0.06
CA LEU A 72 -8.53 11.55 -0.68
C LEU A 72 -8.60 11.48 -2.21
N ASP A 73 -8.19 10.36 -2.81
CA ASP A 73 -8.30 10.15 -4.25
C ASP A 73 -9.76 10.26 -4.72
N ALA A 74 -10.70 9.62 -4.00
CA ALA A 74 -12.12 9.66 -4.32
C ALA A 74 -12.69 11.09 -4.18
N ALA A 75 -12.32 11.81 -3.13
CA ALA A 75 -12.75 13.20 -2.92
C ALA A 75 -12.24 14.13 -4.02
N ALA A 76 -10.95 14.01 -4.40
CA ALA A 76 -10.35 14.80 -5.47
C ALA A 76 -11.00 14.52 -6.82
N LEU A 77 -11.26 13.24 -7.13
CA LEU A 77 -11.93 12.85 -8.37
C LEU A 77 -13.37 13.38 -8.42
N ASN A 78 -14.13 13.26 -7.33
CA ASN A 78 -15.48 13.79 -7.24
C ASN A 78 -15.51 15.32 -7.40
N TYR A 79 -14.59 16.03 -6.74
CA TYR A 79 -14.45 17.48 -6.88
C TYR A 79 -14.23 17.90 -8.35
N ALA A 80 -13.33 17.20 -9.05
CA ALA A 80 -13.02 17.48 -10.44
C ALA A 80 -14.21 17.17 -11.39
N LEU A 81 -14.94 16.09 -11.12
CA LEU A 81 -16.11 15.69 -11.91
C LEU A 81 -17.28 16.65 -11.75
N ILE A 82 -17.52 17.17 -10.54
CA ILE A 82 -18.59 18.13 -10.28
C ILE A 82 -18.24 19.53 -10.81
N GLY A 83 -16.95 19.89 -10.79
CA GLY A 83 -16.46 21.21 -11.19
C GLY A 83 -16.23 21.42 -12.68
N THR A 84 -16.49 20.43 -13.55
CA THR A 84 -16.18 20.52 -14.97
C THR A 84 -17.26 19.87 -15.85
N ASP A 85 -17.51 20.44 -17.03
CA ASP A 85 -18.53 19.93 -17.97
C ASP A 85 -18.02 18.79 -18.87
N ARG A 86 -16.72 18.48 -18.81
CA ARG A 86 -16.06 17.51 -19.68
C ARG A 86 -15.19 16.55 -18.88
N VAL A 87 -15.40 15.26 -19.08
CA VAL A 87 -14.61 14.20 -18.43
C VAL A 87 -13.11 14.36 -18.68
N ASP A 88 -12.69 14.73 -19.89
CA ASP A 88 -11.26 14.91 -20.18
C ASP A 88 -10.64 16.02 -19.29
N THR A 89 -11.37 17.13 -19.11
CA THR A 89 -10.96 18.25 -18.24
C THR A 89 -11.02 17.85 -16.77
N ALA A 90 -12.04 17.09 -16.34
CA ALA A 90 -12.14 16.55 -14.99
C ALA A 90 -10.90 15.72 -14.63
N LEU A 91 -10.44 14.86 -15.54
CA LEU A 91 -9.29 14.00 -15.29
C LEU A 91 -7.99 14.81 -15.21
N GLU A 92 -7.83 15.87 -16.00
CA GLU A 92 -6.70 16.79 -15.85
C GLU A 92 -6.70 17.52 -14.50
N VAL A 93 -7.88 17.94 -14.02
CA VAL A 93 -8.04 18.58 -12.71
C VAL A 93 -7.75 17.58 -11.59
N TYR A 94 -8.27 16.35 -11.68
CA TYR A 94 -8.00 15.28 -10.72
C TYR A 94 -6.50 15.02 -10.56
N VAL A 95 -5.76 14.91 -11.67
CA VAL A 95 -4.30 14.68 -11.65
C VAL A 95 -3.53 15.82 -10.98
N ARG A 96 -4.05 17.07 -11.01
CA ARG A 96 -3.42 18.24 -10.39
C ARG A 96 -3.79 18.46 -8.93
N ALA A 97 -4.99 18.04 -8.54
CA ALA A 97 -5.54 18.24 -7.19
C ALA A 97 -5.01 17.21 -6.17
N ARG A 98 -4.48 16.09 -6.67
CA ARG A 98 -3.82 15.03 -5.93
C ARG A 98 -2.32 15.31 -5.80
#